data_AF-A0A167JBF7-F1
#
_entry.id   AF-A0A167JBF7-F1
#
_cell.length_a   1.000
_cell.length_b   1.000
_cell.length_c   1.000
_cell.angle_alpha   90.00
_cell.angle_beta   90.00
_cell.angle_gamma   90.00
#
_symmetry.space_group_name_H-M   'P 1'
#
loop_
_entity.id
_entity.type
_entity.pdbx_description
1 polymer ?
#
loop_
_entity_poly.entity_id
_entity_poly.type
_entity_poly.pdbx_seq_one_letter_code
_entity_poly.pdbx_strand_id
1 'polypeptide(L)'
;MIWWYSGMTDLNEEKVKLIQNLKSDMMSQYGPLIGGNALYKVLGYKSKDALRQAICRNTAPVKIFSIEKRRGKFALTQDVAVWLAMQKLQITPNVK
;
A
#
# COMPACT_ATOMS: atom_id res chain seq x y z
N MET A 1 0.81 -12.35 -21.38
CA MET A 1 2.25 -12.64 -21.16
C MET A 1 2.81 -11.57 -20.25
N ILE A 2 2.87 -11.90 -18.95
CA ILE A 2 3.04 -10.94 -17.86
C ILE A 2 4.53 -10.85 -17.54
N TRP A 3 5.20 -9.89 -18.18
CA TRP A 3 6.60 -9.57 -17.91
C TRP A 3 6.70 -8.71 -16.64
N TRP A 4 6.43 -9.28 -15.46
CA TRP A 4 6.69 -8.64 -14.16
C TRP A 4 7.16 -9.62 -13.07
N TYR A 5 7.56 -10.84 -13.45
CA TYR A 5 7.89 -11.91 -12.50
C TYR A 5 9.18 -12.69 -12.80
N SER A 6 10.07 -12.17 -13.65
CA SER A 6 11.30 -12.90 -14.04
C SER A 6 12.57 -12.44 -13.30
N GLY A 7 12.46 -11.52 -12.35
CA GLY A 7 13.58 -11.06 -11.51
C GLY A 7 13.32 -11.20 -10.00
N MET A 8 12.28 -11.93 -9.60
CA MET A 8 11.75 -11.96 -8.22
C MET A 8 11.53 -13.40 -7.73
N THR A 9 12.43 -14.31 -8.12
CA THR A 9 12.39 -15.75 -7.73
C THR A 9 13.19 -16.07 -6.46
N ASP A 10 13.60 -15.05 -5.69
CA ASP A 10 14.23 -15.21 -4.36
C ASP A 10 13.47 -14.46 -3.26
N LEU A 11 12.13 -14.39 -3.37
CA LEU A 11 11.34 -14.16 -2.16
C LEU A 11 11.37 -15.46 -1.37
N ASN A 12 12.31 -15.54 -0.41
CA ASN A 12 12.35 -16.59 0.62
C ASN A 12 10.93 -16.91 1.10
N GLU A 13 10.60 -18.17 1.34
CA GLU A 13 9.25 -18.63 1.74
C GLU A 13 8.71 -17.81 2.92
N GLU A 14 9.60 -17.41 3.84
CA GLU A 14 9.30 -16.52 4.96
C GLU A 14 8.78 -15.14 4.55
N LYS A 15 9.35 -14.53 3.49
CA LYS A 15 8.92 -13.21 2.98
C LYS A 15 7.52 -13.28 2.38
N VAL A 16 7.23 -14.36 1.64
CA VAL A 16 5.89 -14.59 1.06
C VAL A 16 4.87 -14.77 2.17
N LYS A 17 5.19 -15.57 3.18
CA LYS A 17 4.33 -15.77 4.35
C LYS A 17 4.07 -14.47 5.11
N LEU A 18 5.09 -13.63 5.28
CA LEU A 18 4.93 -12.31 5.89
C LEU A 18 3.95 -11.42 5.12
N ILE A 19 4.08 -11.34 3.79
CA ILE A 19 3.18 -10.55 2.94
C ILE A 19 1.75 -11.07 3.06
N GLN A 20 1.55 -12.40 3.02
CA GLN A 20 0.24 -13.01 3.12
C GLN A 20 -0.42 -12.77 4.48
N ASN A 21 0.33 -12.93 5.57
CA ASN A 21 -0.16 -12.66 6.92
C ASN A 21 -0.58 -11.20 7.06
N LEU A 22 0.28 -10.26 6.66
CA LEU A 22 -0.01 -8.83 6.75
C LEU A 22 -1.22 -8.46 5.89
N LYS A 23 -1.34 -9.03 4.69
CA LYS A 23 -2.51 -8.84 3.82
C LYS A 23 -3.79 -9.34 4.49
N SER A 24 -3.76 -10.52 5.11
CA SER A 24 -4.91 -11.09 5.82
C SER A 24 -5.31 -10.23 7.01
N ASP A 25 -4.35 -9.82 7.84
CA ASP A 25 -4.59 -9.02 9.04
C ASP A 25 -5.18 -7.64 8.67
N MET A 26 -4.60 -6.97 7.68
CA MET A 26 -5.09 -5.67 7.21
C MET A 26 -6.45 -5.80 6.53
N MET A 27 -6.70 -6.89 5.78
CA MET A 27 -8.00 -7.16 5.17
C MET A 27 -9.08 -7.40 6.23
N SER A 28 -8.74 -8.10 7.33
CA SER A 28 -9.66 -8.30 8.46
C SER A 28 -9.98 -6.99 9.18
N GLN A 29 -8.97 -6.11 9.34
CA GLN A 29 -9.13 -4.85 10.08
C GLN A 29 -9.85 -3.75 9.28
N TYR A 30 -9.49 -3.56 8.00
CA TYR A 30 -9.96 -2.44 7.19
C TYR A 30 -10.88 -2.86 6.03
N GLY A 31 -10.97 -4.15 5.73
CA GLY A 31 -11.62 -4.65 4.52
C GLY A 31 -10.77 -4.43 3.27
N PRO A 32 -11.37 -4.49 2.07
CA PRO A 32 -10.66 -4.38 0.79
C PRO A 32 -10.19 -2.95 0.45
N LEU A 33 -10.74 -1.95 1.16
CA LEU A 33 -10.57 -0.54 0.83
C LEU A 33 -10.24 0.27 2.09
N ILE A 34 -9.08 0.94 2.09
CA ILE A 34 -8.72 1.88 3.16
C ILE A 34 -9.04 3.30 2.70
N GLY A 35 -9.80 4.02 3.49
CA GLY A 35 -10.17 5.40 3.21
C GLY A 35 -10.11 6.31 4.43
N GLY A 36 -10.32 7.60 4.17
CA GLY A 36 -10.53 8.60 5.22
C GLY A 36 -9.36 8.69 6.21
N ASN A 37 -9.67 8.61 7.51
CA ASN A 37 -8.68 8.81 8.56
C ASN A 37 -7.73 7.62 8.75
N ALA A 38 -8.16 6.41 8.39
CA ALA A 38 -7.30 5.22 8.47
C ALA A 38 -6.14 5.32 7.47
N LEU A 39 -6.40 5.89 6.28
CA LEU A 39 -5.42 5.92 5.20
C LEU A 39 -4.12 6.65 5.58
N TYR A 40 -4.21 7.86 6.14
CA TYR A 40 -2.99 8.60 6.49
C TYR A 40 -2.24 7.95 7.67
N LYS A 41 -2.96 7.34 8.61
CA LYS A 41 -2.37 6.65 9.77
C LYS A 41 -1.59 5.41 9.34
N VAL A 42 -2.19 4.57 8.50
CA VAL A 42 -1.56 3.33 8.01
C VAL A 42 -0.33 3.64 7.15
N LEU A 43 -0.35 4.75 6.42
CA LEU A 43 0.80 5.21 5.63
C LEU A 43 1.87 5.95 6.46
N GLY A 44 1.68 6.12 7.76
CA GLY A 44 2.66 6.76 8.66
C GLY A 44 2.69 8.30 8.57
N TYR A 45 1.69 8.94 7.99
CA TYR A 45 1.61 10.40 7.97
C TYR A 45 1.08 10.95 9.29
N LYS A 46 1.64 12.08 9.72
CA LYS A 46 1.23 12.77 10.95
C LYS A 46 -0.21 13.30 10.92
N SER A 47 -0.73 13.64 9.75
CA SER A 47 -2.07 14.21 9.59
C SER A 47 -2.65 13.95 8.20
N LYS A 48 -3.97 14.17 8.09
CA LYS A 48 -4.69 14.15 6.81
C LYS A 48 -4.12 15.16 5.80
N ASP A 49 -3.69 16.34 6.27
CA ASP A 49 -3.11 17.36 5.41
C ASP A 49 -1.73 16.97 4.88
N ALA A 50 -0.92 16.27 5.67
CA ALA A 50 0.36 15.72 5.20
C ALA A 50 0.15 14.71 4.06
N LEU A 51 -0.83 13.81 4.20
CA LEU A 51 -1.23 12.92 3.12
C LEU A 51 -1.73 13.69 1.90
N ARG A 52 -2.56 14.71 2.10
CA ARG A 52 -3.08 15.56 1.00
C ARG A 52 -1.94 16.23 0.25
N GLN A 53 -0.93 16.78 0.95
CA GLN A 53 0.26 17.36 0.32
C GLN A 53 1.06 16.31 -0.46
N ALA A 54 1.24 15.10 0.09
CA ALA A 54 1.94 14.02 -0.61
C ALA A 54 1.21 13.60 -1.90
N ILE A 55 -0.12 13.54 -1.87
CA ILE A 55 -0.94 13.30 -3.07
C ILE A 55 -0.76 14.43 -4.08
N CYS A 56 -0.84 15.69 -3.66
CA CYS A 56 -0.65 16.83 -4.56
C CYS A 56 0.75 16.87 -5.19
N ARG A 57 1.77 16.37 -4.49
CA ARG A 57 3.15 16.28 -4.96
C ARG A 57 3.46 14.98 -5.72
N ASN A 58 2.49 14.07 -5.86
CA ASN A 58 2.68 12.71 -6.40
C ASN A 58 3.79 11.91 -5.69
N THR A 59 4.04 12.18 -4.41
CA THR A 59 5.04 11.46 -3.59
C THR A 59 4.40 10.44 -2.65
N ALA A 60 3.13 10.09 -2.88
CA ALA A 60 2.47 9.06 -2.10
C ALA A 60 3.05 7.69 -2.51
N PRO A 61 3.41 6.82 -1.53
CA PRO A 61 4.07 5.55 -1.82
C PRO A 61 3.15 4.50 -2.46
N VAL A 62 1.84 4.71 -2.40
CA VAL A 62 0.82 3.80 -2.91
C VAL A 62 -0.12 4.54 -3.85
N LYS A 63 -0.77 3.79 -4.74
CA LYS A 63 -1.76 4.36 -5.65
C LYS A 63 -3.02 4.75 -4.88
N ILE A 64 -3.29 6.04 -4.85
CA ILE A 64 -4.47 6.61 -4.20
C ILE A 64 -5.47 7.05 -5.28
N PHE A 65 -6.72 6.63 -5.13
CA PHE A 65 -7.80 6.96 -6.06
C PHE A 65 -9.00 7.56 -5.35
N SER A 66 -9.88 8.18 -6.13
CA SER A 66 -11.20 8.64 -5.67
C SER A 66 -12.28 7.78 -6.32
N ILE A 67 -13.32 7.48 -5.55
CA ILE A 67 -14.50 6.78 -6.04
C ILE A 67 -15.54 7.84 -6.40
N GLU A 68 -16.16 7.71 -7.57
CA GLU A 68 -17.21 8.64 -8.01
C GLU A 68 -18.33 8.72 -6.95
N LYS A 69 -18.86 9.92 -6.72
CA LYS A 69 -19.93 10.19 -5.74
C LYS A 69 -19.57 9.87 -4.28
N ARG A 70 -18.31 9.52 -3.97
CA ARG A 70 -17.82 9.35 -2.59
C ARG A 70 -16.77 10.39 -2.27
N ARG A 71 -16.96 11.10 -1.14
CA ARG A 71 -16.01 12.07 -0.64
C ARG A 71 -14.80 11.36 -0.06
N GLY A 72 -13.60 11.78 -0.46
CA GLY A 72 -12.34 11.33 0.13
C GLY A 72 -11.40 10.66 -0.87
N LYS A 73 -10.35 10.08 -0.32
CA LYS A 73 -9.31 9.36 -1.02
C LYS A 73 -9.21 7.96 -0.45
N PHE A 74 -8.95 7.01 -1.33
CA PHE A 74 -8.97 5.58 -1.05
C PHE A 74 -7.72 4.92 -1.62
N ALA A 75 -7.27 3.87 -0.95
CA ALA A 75 -6.26 2.96 -1.45
C ALA A 75 -6.74 1.53 -1.25
N LEU A 76 -6.26 0.61 -2.09
CA LEU A 76 -6.52 -0.80 -1.89
C LEU A 76 -5.70 -1.30 -0.71
N THR A 77 -6.33 -2.02 0.19
CA THR A 77 -5.65 -2.61 1.35
C THR A 77 -4.50 -3.52 0.93
N GLN A 78 -4.67 -4.21 -0.20
CA GLN A 78 -3.64 -5.10 -0.75
C GLN A 78 -2.38 -4.33 -1.14
N ASP A 79 -2.51 -3.19 -1.81
CA ASP A 79 -1.38 -2.37 -2.24
C ASP A 79 -0.62 -1.80 -1.04
N VAL A 80 -1.35 -1.37 -0.01
CA VAL A 80 -0.76 -0.85 1.23
C VAL A 80 -0.04 -1.96 2.00
N ALA A 81 -0.61 -3.16 2.09
CA ALA A 81 0.02 -4.31 2.75
C ALA A 81 1.31 -4.71 2.04
N VAL A 82 1.29 -4.80 0.71
CA VAL A 82 2.49 -5.10 -0.10
C VAL A 82 3.55 -4.04 0.10
N TRP A 83 3.18 -2.75 0.06
CA TRP A 83 4.11 -1.66 0.30
C TRP A 83 4.74 -1.73 1.70
N LEU A 84 3.95 -1.95 2.76
CA LEU A 84 4.46 -2.09 4.12
C LEU A 84 5.44 -3.27 4.26
N ALA A 85 5.12 -4.41 3.64
CA ALA A 85 6.01 -5.55 3.63
C ALA A 85 7.31 -5.25 2.88
N MET A 86 7.25 -4.58 1.73
CA MET A 86 8.43 -4.13 0.99
C MET A 86 9.30 -3.17 1.81
N GLN A 87 8.69 -2.22 2.52
CA GLN A 87 9.42 -1.32 3.42
C GLN A 87 10.14 -2.07 4.54
N LYS A 88 9.46 -3.03 5.19
CA LYS A 88 10.08 -3.87 6.22
C LYS A 88 11.23 -4.72 5.67
N LEU A 89 11.09 -5.22 4.44
CA LEU A 89 12.10 -6.01 3.76
C LEU A 89 13.20 -5.14 3.12
N GLN A 90 13.10 -3.80 3.20
CA GLN A 90 13.97 -2.82 2.55
C GLN A 90 14.12 -3.03 1.04
N ILE A 91 13.08 -3.60 0.42
CA ILE A 91 13.03 -3.81 -1.03
C ILE A 91 12.49 -2.52 -1.63
N THR A 92 13.32 -1.85 -2.43
CA THR A 92 12.85 -0.70 -3.23
C THR A 92 12.18 -1.25 -4.49
N PRO A 93 10.86 -1.07 -4.69
CA PRO A 93 10.29 -1.35 -5.99
C PRO A 93 10.89 -0.33 -6.98
N ASN A 94 11.66 -0.82 -7.95
CA ASN A 94 12.19 0.00 -9.04
C ASN A 94 11.01 0.40 -9.94
N VAL A 95 10.26 1.40 -9.51
CA VAL A 95 9.21 2.04 -10.29
C VAL A 95 9.86 3.22 -10.98
N LYS A 96 10.35 2.99 -12.20
CA LYS A 96 10.65 4.06 -13.16
C LYS A 96 9.36 4.65 -13.72
#